data_AF-A0A2E6ST06-F1
#
_entry.id   AF-A0A2E6ST06-F1
#
_cell.length_a   1.000
_cell.length_b   1.000
_cell.length_c   1.000
_cell.angle_alpha   90.00
_cell.angle_beta   90.00
_cell.angle_gamma   90.00
#
_symmetry.space_group_name_H-M   'P 1'
#
loop_
_entity.id
_entity.type
_entity.pdbx_description
1 polymer ?
#
loop_
_entity_poly.entity_id
_entity_poly.type
_entity_poly.pdbx_seq_one_letter_code
_entity_poly.pdbx_strand_id
1 'polypeptide(L)'
;MRGWLAFSLANIPVNLQITRFYEPGFAQDLKPFYPAKTVPAILHTDGSVWTDSLAIIEELASRHPQSGLLPDNPAERAAARSLMAEMHSGFLALRSDCPMNTRTAYTQTPVSAAVKVDLDRLESLWSKRSGTWLFGAYSAVDAYFAPVAARIAGYSLPVSEQAQTYVDAHPRSTNFRQFRALGLSFDEQSTYRRDYHEKPWPGPALLDAQATSRTDSVNKACPYSGKAVHDFLEFKGKVYGFGNPRCRDKTVIDPEAWPAFMALAT
;
A
#
# COMPACT_ATOMS: atom_id res chain seq x y z
N MET A 1 0.12 5.57 -0.97
CA MET A 1 0.69 4.21 -0.94
C MET A 1 2.14 4.22 -0.46
N ARG A 2 3.12 4.66 -1.27
CA ARG A 2 4.57 4.59 -0.93
C ARG A 2 4.93 5.06 0.48
N GLY A 3 4.52 6.28 0.86
CA GLY A 3 4.77 6.81 2.20
C GLY A 3 4.18 5.93 3.30
N TRP A 4 2.94 5.48 3.16
CA TRP A 4 2.30 4.57 4.13
C TRP A 4 3.05 3.23 4.24
N LEU A 5 3.45 2.65 3.10
CA LEU A 5 4.20 1.39 3.08
C LEU A 5 5.57 1.51 3.76
N ALA A 6 6.22 2.67 3.68
CA ALA A 6 7.49 2.91 4.36
C ALA A 6 7.34 2.88 5.89
N PHE A 7 6.34 3.57 6.44
CA PHE A 7 6.05 3.51 7.89
C PHE A 7 5.64 2.10 8.34
N SER A 8 4.80 1.43 7.54
CA SER A 8 4.39 0.04 7.80
C SER A 8 5.58 -0.92 7.81
N LEU A 9 6.49 -0.81 6.84
CA LEU A 9 7.69 -1.63 6.76
C LEU A 9 8.66 -1.37 7.91
N ALA A 10 8.86 -0.10 8.27
CA ALA A 10 9.71 0.27 9.40
C ALA A 10 9.09 -0.02 10.77
N ASN A 11 7.83 -0.50 10.81
CA ASN A 11 7.04 -0.69 12.03
C ASN A 11 6.97 0.58 12.90
N ILE A 12 6.86 1.74 12.26
CA ILE A 12 6.77 3.03 12.95
C ILE A 12 5.30 3.46 12.98
N PRO A 13 4.73 3.70 14.17
CA PRO A 13 3.34 4.14 14.28
C PRO A 13 3.20 5.55 13.69
N VAL A 14 2.10 5.76 12.95
CA VAL A 14 1.74 7.05 12.35
C VAL A 14 0.30 7.39 12.69
N ASN A 15 0.05 8.65 13.04
CA ASN A 15 -1.32 9.16 13.10
C ASN A 15 -1.78 9.51 11.69
N LEU A 16 -2.76 8.76 11.18
CA LEU A 16 -3.19 8.86 9.79
C LEU A 16 -4.34 9.83 9.62
N GLN A 17 -4.06 10.96 8.97
CA GLN A 17 -5.07 11.85 8.41
C GLN A 17 -5.29 11.48 6.93
N ILE A 18 -6.56 11.30 6.56
CA ILE A 18 -6.96 11.00 5.17
C ILE A 18 -7.63 12.23 4.59
N THR A 19 -7.32 12.53 3.34
CA THR A 19 -7.95 13.58 2.55
C THR A 19 -8.31 13.02 1.17
N ARG A 20 -9.24 13.66 0.47
CA ARG A 20 -9.72 13.25 -0.85
C ARG A 20 -9.19 14.20 -1.90
N PHE A 21 -8.46 13.65 -2.87
CA PHE A 21 -7.97 14.43 -4.01
C PHE A 21 -9.14 14.99 -4.83
N TYR A 22 -8.97 16.18 -5.38
CA TYR A 22 -9.95 16.86 -6.25
C TYR A 22 -11.23 17.33 -5.57
N GLU A 23 -11.29 17.33 -4.23
CA GLU A 23 -12.39 17.90 -3.46
C GLU A 23 -11.99 19.25 -2.82
N PRO A 24 -12.94 20.18 -2.62
CA PRO A 24 -12.64 21.51 -2.07
C PRO A 24 -11.91 21.50 -0.72
N GLY A 25 -12.09 20.44 0.08
CA GLY A 25 -11.44 20.27 1.39
C GLY A 25 -9.94 20.00 1.34
N PHE A 26 -9.39 19.55 0.20
CA PHE A 26 -8.00 19.09 0.10
C PHE A 26 -6.97 20.15 0.54
N ALA A 27 -7.13 21.39 0.08
CA ALA A 27 -6.21 22.48 0.44
C ALA A 27 -6.32 22.87 1.92
N GLN A 28 -7.51 22.74 2.52
CA GLN A 28 -7.73 23.00 3.94
C GLN A 28 -7.09 21.91 4.81
N ASP A 29 -7.23 20.64 4.40
CA ASP A 29 -6.64 19.50 5.10
C ASP A 29 -5.10 19.55 5.12
N LEU A 30 -4.48 20.17 4.11
CA LEU A 30 -3.03 20.34 4.00
C LEU A 30 -2.47 21.53 4.80
N LYS A 31 -3.30 22.46 5.30
CA LYS A 31 -2.80 23.65 6.04
C LYS A 31 -1.89 23.31 7.23
N PRO A 32 -2.17 22.28 8.06
CA PRO A 32 -1.27 21.90 9.15
C PRO A 32 0.10 21.38 8.69
N PHE A 33 0.22 21.02 7.41
CA PHE A 33 1.43 20.45 6.80
C PHE A 33 2.15 21.47 5.91
N TYR A 34 2.01 22.77 6.14
CA TYR A 34 2.74 23.78 5.37
C TYR A 34 4.27 23.51 5.40
N PRO A 35 4.99 23.53 4.26
CA PRO A 35 4.61 24.05 2.95
C PRO A 35 4.10 23.00 1.94
N ALA A 36 3.62 21.83 2.39
CA ALA A 36 3.13 20.77 1.51
C ALA A 36 1.99 21.23 0.58
N LYS A 37 2.06 20.81 -0.68
CA LYS A 37 1.03 21.04 -1.71
C LYS A 37 0.46 19.74 -2.27
N THR A 38 1.07 18.62 -1.92
CA THR A 38 0.75 17.28 -2.40
C THR A 38 0.83 16.30 -1.22
N VAL A 39 0.21 15.13 -1.36
CA VAL A 39 0.37 14.02 -0.41
C VAL A 39 1.20 12.89 -1.04
N PRO A 40 1.93 12.09 -0.24
CA PRO A 40 2.01 12.13 1.22
C PRO A 40 2.76 13.36 1.76
N ALA A 41 2.37 13.80 2.96
CA ALA A 41 3.06 14.81 3.76
C ALA A 41 3.08 14.34 5.21
N ILE A 42 4.20 14.54 5.90
CA ILE A 42 4.40 14.13 7.29
C ILE A 42 4.65 15.37 8.14
N LEU A 43 3.92 15.51 9.23
CA LEU A 43 4.24 16.44 10.32
C LEU A 43 4.85 15.61 11.45
N HIS A 44 6.15 15.76 11.65
CA HIS A 44 6.87 15.05 12.70
C HIS A 44 6.72 15.75 14.05
N THR A 45 6.97 15.04 15.16
CA THR A 45 6.77 15.56 16.52
C THR A 45 7.73 16.69 16.91
N ASP A 46 8.84 16.84 16.19
CA ASP A 46 9.76 17.99 16.32
C ASP A 46 9.30 19.22 15.52
N GLY A 47 8.13 19.16 14.88
CA GLY A 47 7.56 20.23 14.06
C GLY A 47 8.07 20.27 12.62
N SER A 48 9.01 19.40 12.23
CA SER A 48 9.46 19.34 10.84
C SER A 48 8.39 18.75 9.93
N VAL A 49 8.30 19.28 8.71
CA VAL A 49 7.37 18.80 7.68
C VAL A 49 8.16 18.16 6.55
N TRP A 50 7.86 16.89 6.27
CA TRP A 50 8.50 16.14 5.17
C TRP A 50 7.51 15.98 4.04
N THR A 51 7.92 16.39 2.85
CA THR A 51 7.15 16.25 1.61
C THR A 51 7.92 15.38 0.64
N ASP A 52 7.22 14.88 -0.37
CA ASP A 52 7.75 13.91 -1.34
C ASP A 52 7.98 12.51 -0.77
N SER A 53 7.44 11.50 -1.45
CA SER A 53 7.57 10.11 -1.00
C SER A 53 9.00 9.57 -0.96
N LEU A 54 9.92 10.07 -1.81
CA LEU A 54 11.32 9.66 -1.78
C LEU A 54 12.04 10.30 -0.58
N ALA A 55 11.85 11.60 -0.36
CA ALA A 55 12.47 12.29 0.78
C ALA A 55 11.94 11.77 2.13
N ILE A 56 10.63 11.46 2.24
CA ILE A 56 10.06 10.80 3.43
C ILE A 56 10.76 9.47 3.72
N ILE A 57 11.02 8.65 2.69
CA ILE A 57 11.68 7.35 2.86
C ILE A 57 13.13 7.52 3.30
N GLU A 58 13.89 8.43 2.68
CA GLU A 58 15.28 8.70 3.07
C GLU A 58 15.37 9.26 4.49
N GLU A 59 14.45 10.15 4.88
CA GLU A 59 14.43 10.71 6.23
C GLU A 59 14.08 9.64 7.27
N LEU A 60 13.13 8.74 6.97
CA LEU A 60 12.85 7.59 7.83
C LEU A 60 14.06 6.67 7.95
N ALA A 61 14.75 6.36 6.86
CA ALA A 61 15.95 5.52 6.88
C ALA A 61 17.11 6.18 7.65
N SER A 62 17.24 7.51 7.55
CA SER A 62 18.23 8.31 8.27
C SER A 62 17.98 8.29 9.79
N ARG A 63 16.73 8.53 10.20
CA ARG A 63 16.33 8.52 11.63
C ARG A 63 16.28 7.13 12.24
N HIS A 64 16.00 6.11 11.43
CA HIS A 64 15.84 4.73 11.86
C HIS A 64 16.71 3.79 11.02
N PRO A 65 18.06 3.86 11.15
CA PRO A 65 18.97 3.06 10.33
C PRO A 65 18.79 1.54 10.52
N GLN A 66 18.24 1.12 11.67
CA GLN A 66 17.96 -0.28 12.01
C GLN A 66 16.59 -0.78 11.50
N SER A 67 15.84 0.06 10.77
CA SER A 67 14.50 -0.28 10.28
C SER A 67 14.47 -1.30 9.14
N GLY A 68 15.62 -1.58 8.52
CA GLY A 68 15.70 -2.41 7.31
C GLY A 68 15.05 -1.78 6.07
N LEU A 69 14.74 -0.47 6.10
CA LEU A 69 14.17 0.22 4.94
C LEU A 69 15.11 0.21 3.73
N LEU A 70 16.42 0.35 3.98
CA LEU A 70 17.45 0.29 2.93
C LEU A 70 18.39 -0.89 3.21
N PRO A 71 18.98 -1.48 2.15
CA PRO A 71 20.01 -2.52 2.33
C PRO A 71 21.17 -2.05 3.20
N ASP A 72 21.74 -2.97 3.99
CA ASP A 72 22.94 -2.72 4.79
C ASP A 72 24.18 -2.59 3.91
N ASN A 73 24.26 -3.43 2.87
CA ASN A 73 25.35 -3.41 1.90
C ASN A 73 25.41 -2.06 1.18
N PRO A 74 26.53 -1.32 1.22
CA PRO A 74 26.62 0.02 0.61
C PRO A 74 26.34 0.05 -0.90
N ALA A 75 26.74 -0.98 -1.64
CA ALA A 75 26.52 -1.06 -3.09
C ALA A 75 25.05 -1.31 -3.43
N GLU A 76 24.40 -2.23 -2.71
CA GLU A 76 22.96 -2.48 -2.85
C GLU A 76 22.14 -1.26 -2.43
N ARG A 77 22.54 -0.58 -1.35
CA ARG A 77 21.90 0.66 -0.91
C ARG A 77 22.00 1.77 -1.96
N ALA A 78 23.17 1.94 -2.58
CA ALA A 78 23.32 2.88 -3.68
C ALA A 78 22.41 2.52 -4.87
N ALA A 79 22.35 1.24 -5.26
CA ALA A 79 21.47 0.76 -6.32
C ALA A 79 19.98 0.96 -5.98
N ALA A 80 19.56 0.66 -4.75
CA ALA A 80 18.20 0.88 -4.27
C ALA A 80 17.78 2.35 -4.41
N ARG A 81 18.66 3.28 -4.05
CA ARG A 81 18.42 4.72 -4.22
C ARG A 81 18.26 5.13 -5.67
N SER A 82 19.14 4.64 -6.55
CA SER A 82 19.03 4.91 -7.99
C SER A 82 17.71 4.39 -8.57
N LEU A 83 17.32 3.17 -8.20
CA LEU A 83 16.06 2.56 -8.64
C LEU A 83 14.83 3.34 -8.14
N MET A 84 14.82 3.73 -6.87
CA MET A 84 13.74 4.57 -6.32
C MET A 84 13.68 5.94 -7.01
N ALA A 85 14.83 6.57 -7.24
CA ALA A 85 14.91 7.87 -7.92
C ALA A 85 14.39 7.79 -9.36
N GLU A 86 14.75 6.74 -10.11
CA GLU A 86 14.25 6.53 -11.47
C GLU A 86 12.73 6.29 -11.49
N MET A 87 12.21 5.48 -10.55
CA MET A 87 10.77 5.30 -10.40
C MET A 87 10.04 6.56 -9.91
N HIS A 88 10.73 7.42 -9.17
CA HIS A 88 10.18 8.67 -8.67
C HIS A 88 9.87 9.62 -9.83
N SER A 89 10.86 9.85 -10.70
CA SER A 89 10.83 10.82 -11.80
C SER A 89 10.36 10.28 -13.15
N GLY A 90 10.28 8.95 -13.32
CA GLY A 90 9.96 8.30 -14.59
C GLY A 90 8.57 7.67 -14.70
N PHE A 91 8.41 6.88 -15.76
CA PHE A 91 7.24 6.04 -16.07
C PHE A 91 5.94 6.83 -16.24
N LEU A 92 6.03 8.00 -16.88
CA LEU A 92 4.91 8.93 -17.00
C LEU A 92 3.76 8.36 -17.86
N ALA A 93 4.08 7.63 -18.92
CA ALA A 93 3.06 7.03 -19.80
C ALA A 93 2.26 5.97 -19.03
N LEU A 94 2.96 5.05 -18.34
CA LEU A 94 2.31 4.07 -17.46
C LEU A 94 1.44 4.75 -16.38
N ARG A 95 1.93 5.82 -15.76
CA ARG A 95 1.21 6.51 -14.67
C ARG A 95 -0.02 7.26 -15.15
N SER A 96 0.01 7.77 -16.38
CA SER A 96 -1.09 8.49 -17.04
C SER A 96 -2.17 7.51 -17.53
N ASP A 97 -1.76 6.52 -18.32
CA ASP A 97 -2.67 5.58 -18.98
C ASP A 97 -3.31 4.64 -17.95
N CYS A 98 -2.55 4.24 -16.93
CA CYS A 98 -2.97 3.36 -15.86
C CYS A 98 -2.93 4.09 -14.49
N PRO A 99 -3.89 4.97 -14.15
CA PRO A 99 -3.90 5.59 -12.83
C PRO A 99 -4.04 4.54 -11.72
N MET A 100 -3.52 4.85 -10.54
CA MET A 100 -3.54 3.92 -9.42
C MET A 100 -4.97 3.66 -8.95
N ASN A 101 -5.45 2.43 -9.11
CA ASN A 101 -6.71 1.95 -8.56
C ASN A 101 -6.47 0.59 -7.89
N THR A 102 -6.87 0.45 -6.62
CA THR A 102 -6.74 -0.82 -5.86
C THR A 102 -8.10 -1.46 -5.55
N ARG A 103 -9.19 -0.80 -5.95
CA ARG A 103 -10.57 -1.27 -5.76
C ARG A 103 -10.99 -2.19 -6.90
N THR A 104 -10.67 -1.79 -8.13
CA THR A 104 -11.02 -2.51 -9.35
C THR A 104 -9.76 -3.02 -10.04
N ALA A 105 -9.89 -4.15 -10.73
CA ALA A 105 -8.92 -4.64 -11.70
C ALA A 105 -9.62 -4.89 -13.03
N TYR A 106 -8.86 -4.88 -14.11
CA TYR A 106 -9.32 -4.91 -15.49
C TYR A 106 -8.62 -6.02 -16.27
N THR A 107 -9.26 -6.45 -17.35
CA THR A 107 -8.73 -7.28 -18.42
C THR A 107 -8.82 -6.53 -19.74
N GLN A 108 -8.10 -6.99 -20.77
CA GLN A 108 -8.11 -6.40 -22.12
C GLN A 108 -7.81 -4.89 -22.13
N THR A 109 -6.97 -4.41 -21.21
CA THR A 109 -6.57 -3.00 -21.18
C THR A 109 -5.75 -2.65 -22.42
N PRO A 110 -6.08 -1.57 -23.15
CA PRO A 110 -5.26 -1.08 -24.24
C PRO A 110 -3.85 -0.68 -23.76
N VAL A 111 -2.82 -1.14 -24.47
CA VAL A 111 -1.41 -0.83 -24.15
C VAL A 111 -0.83 0.03 -25.24
N SER A 112 -0.54 1.29 -24.92
CA SER A 112 0.11 2.21 -25.86
C SER A 112 1.59 1.83 -26.07
N ALA A 113 2.17 2.25 -27.20
CA ALA A 113 3.59 2.03 -27.45
C ALA A 113 4.49 2.68 -26.37
N ALA A 114 4.07 3.83 -25.83
CA ALA A 114 4.78 4.52 -24.75
C ALA A 114 4.71 3.72 -23.44
N VAL A 115 3.56 3.13 -23.11
CA VAL A 115 3.45 2.21 -21.96
C VAL A 115 4.34 0.98 -22.16
N LYS A 116 4.41 0.43 -23.37
CA LYS A 116 5.30 -0.71 -23.66
C LYS A 116 6.77 -0.38 -23.38
N VAL A 117 7.24 0.80 -23.78
CA VAL A 117 8.61 1.27 -23.47
C VAL A 117 8.84 1.36 -21.95
N ASP A 118 7.86 1.88 -21.21
CA ASP A 118 7.93 1.93 -19.74
C ASP A 118 8.01 0.51 -19.13
N LEU A 119 7.23 -0.45 -19.65
CA LEU A 119 7.26 -1.84 -19.20
C LEU A 119 8.61 -2.51 -19.49
N ASP A 120 9.14 -2.37 -20.71
CA ASP A 120 10.45 -2.93 -21.10
C ASP A 120 11.57 -2.40 -20.18
N ARG A 121 11.49 -1.12 -19.79
CA ARG A 121 12.43 -0.54 -18.82
C ARG A 121 12.27 -1.14 -17.43
N LEU A 122 11.05 -1.31 -16.94
CA LEU A 122 10.80 -1.95 -15.63
C LEU A 122 11.37 -3.37 -15.57
N GLU A 123 11.20 -4.16 -16.64
CA GLU A 123 11.78 -5.50 -16.72
C GLU A 123 13.31 -5.45 -16.62
N SER A 124 13.93 -4.49 -17.31
CA SER A 124 15.38 -4.28 -17.23
C SER A 124 15.82 -3.94 -15.80
N LEU A 125 15.08 -3.08 -15.11
CA LEU A 125 15.36 -2.69 -13.72
C LEU A 125 15.22 -3.86 -12.73
N TRP A 126 14.26 -4.75 -12.96
CA TRP A 126 13.98 -5.88 -12.08
C TRP A 126 14.75 -7.16 -12.42
N SER A 127 15.45 -7.20 -13.56
CA SER A 127 16.16 -8.39 -14.06
C SER A 127 17.21 -8.98 -13.10
N LYS A 128 17.82 -8.14 -12.26
CA LYS A 128 18.91 -8.52 -11.32
C LYS A 128 18.46 -8.68 -9.87
N ARG A 129 17.16 -8.85 -9.65
CA ARG A 129 16.58 -9.09 -8.32
C ARG A 129 17.18 -10.31 -7.63
N SER A 130 17.33 -10.23 -6.31
CA SER A 130 17.82 -11.32 -5.47
C SER A 130 16.65 -12.10 -4.87
N GLY A 131 16.08 -13.04 -5.62
CA GLY A 131 14.93 -13.85 -5.18
C GLY A 131 13.59 -13.21 -5.56
N THR A 132 12.64 -13.13 -4.62
CA THR A 132 11.35 -12.46 -4.87
C THR A 132 11.50 -10.95 -4.94
N TRP A 133 12.30 -10.35 -4.04
CA TRP A 133 12.47 -8.90 -3.92
C TRP A 133 13.79 -8.42 -4.52
N LEU A 134 13.93 -7.10 -4.73
CA LEU A 134 15.08 -6.57 -5.47
C LEU A 134 16.42 -6.87 -4.79
N PHE A 135 16.48 -6.78 -3.46
CA PHE A 135 17.69 -7.02 -2.67
C PHE A 135 17.47 -8.07 -1.56
N GLY A 136 16.76 -9.16 -1.87
CA GLY A 136 16.55 -10.27 -0.94
C GLY A 136 15.29 -10.10 -0.09
N ALA A 137 15.38 -9.30 0.97
CA ALA A 137 14.23 -8.98 1.81
C ALA A 137 13.39 -7.84 1.20
N TYR A 138 12.10 -7.80 1.54
CA TYR A 138 11.23 -6.70 1.12
C TYR A 138 11.72 -5.40 1.76
N SER A 139 12.02 -4.39 0.95
CA SER A 139 12.63 -3.14 1.39
C SER A 139 11.90 -1.90 0.84
N ALA A 140 12.40 -0.70 1.13
CA ALA A 140 11.78 0.53 0.65
C ALA A 140 11.74 0.62 -0.88
N VAL A 141 12.71 0.05 -1.59
CA VAL A 141 12.69 0.05 -3.06
C VAL A 141 11.52 -0.78 -3.60
N ASP A 142 11.19 -1.90 -2.97
CA ASP A 142 10.03 -2.72 -3.34
C ASP A 142 8.72 -1.98 -2.99
N ALA A 143 8.64 -1.35 -1.82
CA ALA A 143 7.53 -0.45 -1.48
C ALA A 143 7.36 0.72 -2.48
N TYR A 144 8.45 1.16 -3.10
CA TYR A 144 8.45 2.20 -4.12
C TYR A 144 7.87 1.73 -5.46
N PHE A 145 8.15 0.47 -5.84
CA PHE A 145 7.61 -0.21 -7.01
C PHE A 145 6.25 -0.88 -6.78
N ALA A 146 5.78 -1.03 -5.54
CA ALA A 146 4.45 -1.57 -5.23
C ALA A 146 3.29 -0.94 -6.05
N PRO A 147 3.18 0.39 -6.21
CA PRO A 147 2.14 0.98 -7.07
C PRO A 147 2.34 0.72 -8.57
N VAL A 148 3.53 0.30 -9.01
CA VAL A 148 3.80 -0.14 -10.40
C VAL A 148 3.34 -1.57 -10.58
N ALA A 149 3.78 -2.47 -9.70
CA ALA A 149 3.32 -3.85 -9.68
C ALA A 149 1.79 -3.93 -9.61
N ALA A 150 1.17 -3.10 -8.76
CA ALA A 150 -0.28 -3.02 -8.66
C ALA A 150 -0.96 -2.50 -9.94
N ARG A 151 -0.32 -1.60 -10.71
CA ARG A 151 -0.82 -1.20 -12.04
C ARG A 151 -0.71 -2.36 -13.03
N ILE A 152 0.43 -3.02 -13.11
CA ILE A 152 0.63 -4.15 -14.04
C ILE A 152 -0.40 -5.24 -13.75
N ALA A 153 -0.53 -5.65 -12.48
CA ALA A 153 -1.49 -6.66 -12.07
C ALA A 153 -2.95 -6.20 -12.30
N GLY A 154 -3.26 -4.98 -11.86
CA GLY A 154 -4.59 -4.40 -11.87
C GLY A 154 -5.12 -4.11 -13.27
N TYR A 155 -4.25 -3.77 -14.23
CA TYR A 155 -4.64 -3.53 -15.63
C TYR A 155 -4.36 -4.74 -16.54
N SER A 156 -3.86 -5.85 -15.99
CA SER A 156 -3.43 -7.01 -16.78
C SER A 156 -2.42 -6.65 -17.89
N LEU A 157 -1.45 -5.78 -17.57
CA LEU A 157 -0.45 -5.36 -18.53
C LEU A 157 0.52 -6.50 -18.84
N PRO A 158 0.93 -6.68 -20.10
CA PRO A 158 1.82 -7.76 -20.49
C PRO A 158 3.24 -7.46 -20.02
N VAL A 159 3.82 -8.39 -19.27
CA VAL A 159 5.24 -8.42 -18.88
C VAL A 159 5.77 -9.85 -19.00
N SER A 160 7.09 -10.01 -19.03
CA SER A 160 7.74 -11.33 -19.01
C SER A 160 7.38 -12.13 -17.76
N GLU A 161 7.49 -13.46 -17.85
CA GLU A 161 7.24 -14.36 -16.71
C GLU A 161 8.11 -14.00 -15.49
N GLN A 162 9.36 -13.60 -15.73
CA GLN A 162 10.26 -13.16 -14.68
C GLN A 162 9.69 -11.93 -13.95
N ALA A 163 9.30 -10.88 -14.68
CA ALA A 163 8.68 -9.70 -14.07
C ALA A 163 7.33 -10.02 -13.42
N GLN A 164 6.54 -10.92 -14.01
CA GLN A 164 5.24 -11.32 -13.46
C GLN A 164 5.36 -11.91 -12.06
N THR A 165 6.40 -12.68 -11.75
CA THR A 165 6.61 -13.19 -10.38
C THR A 165 6.86 -12.08 -9.36
N TYR A 166 7.49 -10.97 -9.75
CA TYR A 166 7.66 -9.78 -8.89
C TYR A 166 6.31 -9.08 -8.69
N VAL A 167 5.57 -8.91 -9.79
CA VAL A 167 4.24 -8.29 -9.81
C VAL A 167 3.28 -9.05 -8.89
N ASP A 168 3.23 -10.38 -9.01
CA ASP A 168 2.35 -11.25 -8.24
C ASP A 168 2.67 -11.28 -6.74
N ALA A 169 3.93 -11.07 -6.37
CA ALA A 169 4.34 -11.02 -4.97
C ALA A 169 3.74 -9.80 -4.24
N HIS A 170 3.55 -8.66 -4.91
CA HIS A 170 3.10 -7.43 -4.25
C HIS A 170 1.67 -7.51 -3.69
N PRO A 171 0.63 -7.89 -4.46
CA PRO A 171 -0.73 -8.03 -3.92
C PRO A 171 -0.87 -9.07 -2.80
N ARG A 172 0.10 -9.98 -2.66
CA ARG A 172 0.15 -11.02 -1.63
C ARG A 172 0.91 -10.58 -0.37
N SER A 173 1.70 -9.52 -0.44
CA SER A 173 2.46 -9.05 0.72
C SER A 173 1.53 -8.46 1.78
N THR A 174 1.83 -8.72 3.04
CA THR A 174 1.04 -8.24 4.19
C THR A 174 0.85 -6.72 4.15
N ASN A 175 1.92 -5.96 3.93
CA ASN A 175 1.86 -4.50 3.94
C ASN A 175 0.98 -3.95 2.81
N PHE A 176 1.04 -4.56 1.62
CA PHE A 176 0.16 -4.16 0.52
C PHE A 176 -1.30 -4.49 0.81
N ARG A 177 -1.58 -5.70 1.33
CA ARG A 177 -2.93 -6.12 1.71
C ARG A 177 -3.53 -5.21 2.79
N GLN A 178 -2.74 -4.84 3.80
CA GLN A 178 -3.14 -3.88 4.83
C GLN A 178 -3.44 -2.50 4.25
N PHE A 179 -2.57 -1.99 3.36
CA PHE A 179 -2.80 -0.72 2.67
C PHE A 179 -4.11 -0.76 1.86
N ARG A 180 -4.33 -1.82 1.09
CA ARG A 180 -5.52 -2.00 0.27
C ARG A 180 -6.78 -2.12 1.13
N ALA A 181 -6.77 -2.95 2.17
CA ALA A 181 -7.91 -3.13 3.06
C ALA A 181 -8.30 -1.82 3.77
N LEU A 182 -7.31 -1.03 4.21
CA LEU A 182 -7.54 0.29 4.74
C LEU A 182 -8.11 1.25 3.68
N GLY A 183 -7.58 1.25 2.45
CA GLY A 183 -8.11 2.07 1.36
C GLY A 183 -9.56 1.72 0.99
N LEU A 184 -9.90 0.44 1.04
CA LEU A 184 -11.23 -0.07 0.72
C LEU A 184 -12.29 0.30 1.76
N SER A 185 -11.90 0.58 3.02
CA SER A 185 -12.82 1.05 4.07
C SER A 185 -13.25 2.51 3.92
N PHE A 186 -12.76 3.21 2.90
CA PHE A 186 -13.20 4.56 2.54
C PHE A 186 -14.07 4.52 1.28
N ASP A 187 -14.88 5.57 1.08
CA ASP A 187 -15.69 5.71 -0.13
C ASP A 187 -14.83 5.80 -1.38
N GLU A 188 -15.33 5.24 -2.47
CA GLU A 188 -14.66 5.27 -3.76
C GLU A 188 -14.48 6.70 -4.31
N GLN A 189 -13.44 6.89 -5.11
CA GLN A 189 -13.26 8.04 -6.00
C GLN A 189 -13.33 7.57 -7.44
N SER A 190 -14.49 7.76 -8.08
CA SER A 190 -14.78 7.23 -9.43
C SER A 190 -13.86 7.80 -10.53
N THR A 191 -13.18 8.92 -10.28
CA THR A 191 -12.18 9.53 -11.19
C THR A 191 -11.05 8.57 -11.60
N TYR A 192 -10.75 7.56 -10.77
CA TYR A 192 -9.73 6.55 -11.07
C TYR A 192 -10.27 5.32 -11.81
N ARG A 193 -11.58 5.25 -12.10
CA ARG A 193 -12.14 4.17 -12.90
C ARG A 193 -11.80 4.33 -14.38
N ARG A 194 -11.80 3.21 -15.09
CA ARG A 194 -11.71 3.11 -16.54
C ARG A 194 -12.87 2.27 -17.04
N ASP A 195 -13.32 2.58 -18.24
CA ASP A 195 -14.37 1.84 -18.93
C ASP A 195 -13.75 0.63 -19.67
N TYR A 196 -13.13 -0.26 -18.90
CA TYR A 196 -12.53 -1.50 -19.38
C TYR A 196 -13.24 -2.70 -18.75
N HIS A 197 -13.08 -3.88 -19.34
CA HIS A 197 -13.64 -5.11 -18.79
C HIS A 197 -13.06 -5.39 -17.40
N GLU A 198 -13.91 -5.49 -16.39
CA GLU A 198 -13.47 -5.74 -15.01
C GLU A 198 -13.14 -7.22 -14.77
N LYS A 199 -12.23 -7.47 -13.82
CA LYS A 199 -11.91 -8.79 -13.28
C LYS A 199 -11.74 -8.71 -11.76
N PRO A 200 -11.77 -9.84 -11.03
CA PRO A 200 -11.41 -9.85 -9.61
C PRO A 200 -10.00 -9.30 -9.38
N TRP A 201 -9.80 -8.63 -8.24
CA TRP A 201 -8.47 -8.15 -7.84
C TRP A 201 -7.46 -9.30 -7.80
N PRO A 202 -6.26 -9.16 -8.41
CA PRO A 202 -5.26 -10.22 -8.52
C PRO A 202 -4.46 -10.39 -7.21
N GLY A 203 -5.16 -10.71 -6.13
CA GLY A 203 -4.61 -11.01 -4.81
C GLY A 203 -5.08 -12.36 -4.28
N PRO A 204 -4.76 -12.70 -3.02
CA PRO A 204 -5.30 -13.89 -2.39
C PRO A 204 -6.84 -13.80 -2.30
N ALA A 205 -7.50 -14.97 -2.32
CA ALA A 205 -8.92 -15.05 -2.04
C ALA A 205 -9.18 -14.52 -0.62
N LEU A 206 -10.20 -13.67 -0.47
CA LEU A 206 -10.56 -13.10 0.82
C LEU A 206 -11.38 -14.11 1.62
N LEU A 207 -11.12 -14.17 2.92
CA LEU A 207 -11.93 -14.99 3.83
C LEU A 207 -13.25 -14.28 4.14
N ASP A 208 -14.30 -15.08 4.34
CA ASP A 208 -15.61 -14.57 4.71
C ASP A 208 -15.60 -14.00 6.13
N ALA A 209 -15.89 -12.71 6.23
CA ALA A 209 -16.00 -11.96 7.46
C ALA A 209 -17.04 -10.86 7.26
N GLN A 210 -17.82 -10.57 8.31
CA GLN A 210 -18.90 -9.59 8.21
C GLN A 210 -18.99 -8.73 9.47
N ALA A 211 -19.38 -7.46 9.30
CA ALA A 211 -19.82 -6.65 10.42
C ALA A 211 -21.08 -7.28 11.04
N THR A 212 -21.18 -7.23 12.36
CA THR A 212 -22.34 -7.79 13.08
C THR A 212 -22.81 -6.85 14.19
N SER A 213 -24.10 -6.94 14.53
CA SER A 213 -24.69 -6.28 15.69
C SER A 213 -24.58 -7.10 16.98
N ARG A 214 -24.14 -8.36 16.86
CA ARG A 214 -23.85 -9.23 18.01
C ARG A 214 -22.73 -8.64 18.87
N THR A 215 -22.88 -8.73 20.18
CA THR A 215 -21.97 -8.13 21.18
C THR A 215 -21.28 -9.17 22.07
N ASP A 216 -21.53 -10.47 21.83
CA ASP A 216 -20.93 -11.61 22.53
C ASP A 216 -19.49 -11.87 22.06
N SER A 217 -18.65 -10.83 22.05
CA SER A 217 -17.29 -10.91 21.55
C SER A 217 -16.35 -11.72 22.45
N VAL A 218 -15.47 -12.51 21.83
CA VAL A 218 -14.47 -13.33 22.55
C VAL A 218 -13.41 -12.48 23.26
N ASN A 219 -13.16 -11.26 22.79
CA ASN A 219 -12.18 -10.34 23.35
C ASN A 219 -12.84 -9.10 23.96
N LYS A 220 -12.20 -8.55 25.00
CA LYS A 220 -12.63 -7.30 25.66
C LYS A 220 -11.86 -6.05 25.22
N ALA A 221 -10.71 -6.25 24.58
CA ALA A 221 -9.85 -5.18 24.08
C ALA A 221 -9.58 -5.37 22.59
N CYS A 222 -9.56 -4.26 21.85
CA CYS A 222 -9.25 -4.22 20.42
C CYS A 222 -7.84 -4.80 20.16
N PRO A 223 -7.67 -5.74 19.21
CA PRO A 223 -6.36 -6.34 18.91
C PRO A 223 -5.32 -5.35 18.36
N TYR A 224 -5.73 -4.14 17.97
CA TYR A 224 -4.84 -3.12 17.42
C TYR A 224 -4.55 -1.99 18.40
N SER A 225 -5.58 -1.45 19.06
CA SER A 225 -5.46 -0.25 19.88
C SER A 225 -5.41 -0.54 21.38
N GLY A 226 -5.73 -1.77 21.82
CA GLY A 226 -5.89 -2.13 23.23
C GLY A 226 -7.09 -1.48 23.92
N LYS A 227 -7.84 -0.62 23.24
CA LYS A 227 -9.03 0.06 23.79
C LYS A 227 -10.20 -0.91 23.95
N ALA A 228 -11.16 -0.54 24.80
CA ALA A 228 -12.43 -1.25 24.96
C ALA A 228 -13.14 -1.44 23.61
N VAL A 229 -13.89 -2.54 23.48
CA VAL A 229 -14.57 -2.92 22.25
C VAL A 229 -15.98 -2.32 22.17
N HIS A 230 -16.33 -1.82 20.98
CA HIS A 230 -17.62 -1.19 20.68
C HIS A 230 -18.17 -1.63 19.32
N ASP A 231 -17.30 -2.05 18.40
CA ASP A 231 -17.64 -2.49 17.06
C ASP A 231 -17.30 -3.96 16.89
N PHE A 232 -18.13 -4.70 16.16
CA PHE A 232 -18.01 -6.15 16.11
C PHE A 232 -17.96 -6.69 14.68
N LEU A 233 -17.16 -7.74 14.51
CA LEU A 233 -17.10 -8.57 13.30
C LEU A 233 -17.36 -10.03 13.68
N GLU A 234 -18.08 -10.72 12.82
CA GLU A 234 -18.25 -12.16 12.85
C GLU A 234 -17.28 -12.82 11.87
N PHE A 235 -16.56 -13.82 12.35
CA PHE A 235 -15.58 -14.58 11.57
C PHE A 235 -15.52 -16.02 12.09
N LYS A 236 -15.70 -16.99 11.19
CA LYS A 236 -15.74 -18.43 11.52
C LYS A 236 -16.71 -18.76 12.68
N GLY A 237 -17.88 -18.13 12.67
CA GLY A 237 -18.97 -18.34 13.66
C GLY A 237 -18.74 -17.71 15.04
N LYS A 238 -17.62 -16.99 15.25
CA LYS A 238 -17.31 -16.27 16.49
C LYS A 238 -17.37 -14.75 16.27
N VAL A 239 -17.66 -14.01 17.34
CA VAL A 239 -17.69 -12.55 17.33
C VAL A 239 -16.41 -12.00 17.92
N TYR A 240 -15.83 -11.00 17.28
CA TYR A 240 -14.61 -10.32 17.71
C TYR A 240 -14.87 -8.82 17.79
N GLY A 241 -14.41 -8.22 18.88
CA GLY A 241 -14.62 -6.81 19.19
C GLY A 241 -13.44 -5.92 18.78
N PHE A 242 -13.75 -4.69 18.40
CA PHE A 242 -12.83 -3.65 17.96
C PHE A 242 -13.19 -2.32 18.61
N GLY A 243 -12.19 -1.46 18.82
CA GLY A 243 -12.39 -0.20 19.54
C GLY A 243 -12.85 0.98 18.69
N ASN A 244 -13.05 0.78 17.38
CA ASN A 244 -13.67 1.74 16.47
C ASN A 244 -14.06 1.06 15.14
N PRO A 245 -14.95 1.67 14.33
CA PRO A 245 -15.39 1.11 13.07
C PRO A 245 -14.24 0.84 12.10
N ARG A 246 -13.26 1.75 12.00
CA ARG A 246 -12.13 1.59 11.08
C ARG A 246 -11.29 0.34 11.36
N CYS A 247 -11.08 0.01 12.64
CA CYS A 247 -10.42 -1.21 13.05
C CYS A 247 -11.21 -2.45 12.61
N ARG A 248 -12.54 -2.41 12.74
CA ARG A 248 -13.44 -3.48 12.30
C ARG A 248 -13.49 -3.58 10.77
N ASP A 249 -13.76 -2.50 10.06
CA ASP A 249 -13.98 -2.46 8.61
C ASP A 249 -12.75 -2.95 7.82
N LYS A 250 -11.55 -2.46 8.16
CA LYS A 250 -10.31 -2.94 7.51
C LYS A 250 -10.05 -4.44 7.74
N THR A 251 -10.58 -4.99 8.84
CA THR A 251 -10.45 -6.41 9.19
C THR A 251 -11.51 -7.25 8.49
N VAL A 252 -12.74 -6.76 8.38
CA VAL A 252 -13.80 -7.37 7.55
C VAL A 252 -13.30 -7.55 6.11
N ILE A 253 -12.64 -6.53 5.56
CA ILE A 253 -12.20 -6.53 4.16
C ILE A 253 -11.12 -7.59 3.90
N ASP A 254 -10.16 -7.76 4.81
CA ASP A 254 -9.09 -8.74 4.67
C ASP A 254 -8.58 -9.19 6.04
N PRO A 255 -9.19 -10.23 6.66
CA PRO A 255 -8.84 -10.66 8.00
C PRO A 255 -7.37 -11.10 8.12
N GLU A 256 -6.87 -11.83 7.12
CA GLU A 256 -5.52 -12.41 7.12
C GLU A 256 -4.41 -11.37 6.90
N ALA A 257 -4.75 -10.16 6.44
CA ALA A 257 -3.80 -9.05 6.39
C ALA A 257 -3.35 -8.59 7.80
N TRP A 258 -4.02 -9.04 8.87
CA TRP A 258 -3.82 -8.53 10.22
C TRP A 258 -3.38 -9.64 11.19
N PRO A 259 -2.06 -9.86 11.37
CA PRO A 259 -1.53 -10.90 12.26
C PRO A 259 -2.07 -10.82 13.70
N ALA A 260 -2.23 -9.62 14.26
CA ALA A 260 -2.79 -9.42 15.60
C ALA A 260 -4.24 -9.92 15.74
N PHE A 261 -5.05 -9.79 14.67
CA PHE A 261 -6.39 -10.35 14.65
C PHE A 261 -6.36 -11.87 14.43
N MET A 262 -5.54 -12.35 13.50
CA MET A 262 -5.43 -13.79 13.23
C MET A 262 -4.93 -14.58 14.44
N ALA A 263 -4.00 -14.03 15.23
CA ALA A 263 -3.55 -14.63 16.49
C ALA A 263 -4.67 -14.76 17.54
N LEU A 264 -5.67 -13.87 17.51
CA LEU A 264 -6.87 -13.93 18.36
C LEU A 264 -7.92 -14.90 17.81
N ALA A 265 -7.99 -15.06 16.48
CA ALA A 265 -9.00 -15.85 15.77
C ALA A 265 -8.60 -17.30 15.47
N THR A 266 -7.46 -17.74 16.01
CA THR A 266 -6.98 -19.12 15.97
C THR A 266 -7.64 -19.94 17.07
#